data_AF-A0A9C9TCM0-F1
#
_entry.id   AF-A0A9C9TCM0-F1
#
_cell.length_a   1.000
_cell.length_b   1.000
_cell.length_c   1.000
_cell.angle_alpha   90.00
_cell.angle_beta   90.00
_cell.angle_gamma   90.00
#
_symmetry.space_group_name_H-M   'P 1'
#
loop_
_entity.id
_entity.type
_entity.pdbx_description
1 polymer ?
#
loop_
_entity_poly.entity_id
_entity_poly.type
_entity_poly.pdbx_seq_one_letter_code
_entity_poly.pdbx_strand_id
1 'polypeptide(L)'
;MNATLSQALFADLVFNEEGEGAKVVYIGGEAHYAVPDGDFLRHVEASYVDRQIVEQIQERTVAMSDLVIEGIIQMLGQEDLFTRASIEHAIRNMDRILEPGVVDVDEFRTALWMTGFRVTVNVHGEVVHLEMPGWEGNE
;
A
#
# COMPACT_ATOMS: atom_id res chain seq x y z
N MET A 1 10.07 24.14 14.91
CA MET A 1 9.13 23.00 15.04
C MET A 1 9.24 22.25 13.74
N ASN A 2 9.97 21.13 13.70
CA ASN A 2 9.99 20.29 12.50
C ASN A 2 8.63 19.62 12.43
N ALA A 3 7.73 20.15 11.60
CA ALA A 3 6.54 19.40 11.21
C ALA A 3 7.05 18.16 10.49
N THR A 4 6.88 17.00 11.09
CA THR A 4 7.04 15.73 10.38
C THR A 4 5.99 15.76 9.28
N LEU A 5 6.39 16.06 8.05
CA LEU A 5 5.49 16.05 6.90
C LEU A 5 4.88 14.65 6.83
N SER A 6 3.55 14.55 6.84
CA SER A 6 2.92 13.26 6.54
C SER A 6 3.25 12.92 5.09
N GLN A 7 3.76 11.72 4.86
CA GLN A 7 4.24 11.28 3.55
C GLN A 7 3.19 10.37 2.90
N ALA A 8 2.98 10.55 1.60
CA ALA A 8 2.18 9.63 0.79
C ALA A 8 3.05 8.45 0.36
N LEU A 9 2.76 7.25 0.88
CA LEU A 9 3.56 6.04 0.62
C LEU A 9 3.36 5.48 -0.78
N PHE A 10 2.14 5.62 -1.31
CA PHE A 10 1.73 5.08 -2.60
C PHE A 10 1.65 6.17 -3.68
N ALA A 11 2.45 7.24 -3.55
CA ALA A 11 2.57 8.27 -4.57
C ALA A 11 2.79 7.67 -5.96
N ASP A 12 2.12 8.20 -6.98
CA ASP A 12 2.16 7.71 -8.37
C ASP A 12 1.61 6.29 -8.61
N LEU A 13 1.09 5.62 -7.58
CA LEU A 13 0.46 4.30 -7.66
C LEU A 13 -1.06 4.33 -7.43
N VAL A 14 -1.60 5.51 -7.10
CA VAL A 14 -3.03 5.74 -6.86
C VAL A 14 -3.67 6.40 -8.08
N PHE A 15 -4.79 5.83 -8.53
CA PHE A 15 -5.55 6.23 -9.71
C PHE A 15 -7.03 6.39 -9.35
N ASN A 16 -7.76 7.25 -10.07
CA ASN A 16 -9.22 7.29 -9.99
C ASN A 16 -9.85 6.15 -10.82
N GLU A 17 -11.17 6.02 -10.76
CA GLU A 17 -11.94 5.01 -11.50
C GLU A 17 -11.84 5.14 -13.03
N GLU A 18 -11.44 6.32 -13.55
CA GLU A 18 -11.19 6.57 -14.98
C GLU A 18 -9.75 6.21 -15.40
N GLY A 19 -8.91 5.75 -14.47
CA GLY A 19 -7.51 5.40 -14.71
C GLY A 19 -6.55 6.59 -14.71
N GLU A 20 -6.99 7.74 -14.22
CA GLU A 20 -6.18 8.95 -14.09
C GLU A 20 -5.41 8.96 -12.76
N GLY A 21 -4.11 9.25 -12.83
CA GLY A 21 -3.26 9.25 -11.64
C GLY A 21 -3.58 10.39 -10.66
N ALA A 22 -3.76 10.06 -9.39
CA ALA A 22 -3.92 11.02 -8.31
C ALA A 22 -2.55 11.60 -7.93
N LYS A 23 -2.39 12.92 -8.07
CA LYS A 23 -1.13 13.60 -7.75
C LYS A 23 -1.02 13.85 -6.25
N VAL A 24 0.19 13.79 -5.72
CA VAL A 24 0.42 14.18 -4.32
C VAL A 24 0.58 15.70 -4.22
N VAL A 25 -0.16 16.31 -3.31
CA VAL A 25 -0.05 17.73 -2.95
C VAL A 25 0.03 17.88 -1.44
N TYR A 26 0.60 18.99 -0.96
CA TYR A 26 0.71 19.27 0.47
C TYR A 26 -0.21 20.43 0.86
N ILE A 27 -1.13 20.19 1.79
CA ILE A 27 -2.05 21.19 2.33
C ILE A 27 -1.75 21.31 3.83
N GLY A 28 -1.33 22.48 4.29
CA GLY A 28 -1.00 22.69 5.71
C GLY A 28 0.19 21.86 6.23
N GLY A 29 1.00 21.28 5.34
CA GLY A 29 2.09 20.37 5.70
C GLY A 29 1.69 18.89 5.72
N GLU A 30 0.46 18.56 5.34
CA GLU A 30 -0.02 17.18 5.24
C GLU A 30 -0.16 16.75 3.77
N ALA A 31 0.34 15.56 3.45
CA ALA A 31 0.18 14.99 2.12
C ALA A 31 -1.28 14.62 1.85
N HIS A 32 -1.73 14.96 0.65
CA HIS A 32 -3.06 14.64 0.11
C HIS A 32 -2.91 14.07 -1.29
N TYR A 33 -3.75 13.11 -1.64
CA TYR A 33 -3.99 12.73 -3.03
C TYR A 33 -5.01 13.69 -3.65
N ALA A 34 -4.62 14.35 -4.72
CA ALA A 34 -5.49 15.14 -5.59
C ALA A 34 -6.09 14.20 -6.65
N VAL A 35 -7.24 13.62 -6.31
CA VAL A 35 -7.98 12.67 -7.16
C VAL A 35 -8.76 13.44 -8.22
N PRO A 36 -8.57 13.18 -9.52
CA PRO A 36 -9.37 13.80 -10.58
C PRO A 36 -10.85 13.38 -10.50
N ASP A 37 -11.75 14.37 -10.62
CA ASP A 37 -13.21 14.25 -10.60
C ASP A 37 -13.79 15.23 -11.65
N GLY A 38 -13.75 14.82 -12.93
CA GLY A 38 -14.05 15.71 -14.06
C GLY A 38 -13.12 16.93 -14.11
N ASP A 39 -13.69 18.14 -14.08
CA ASP A 39 -12.93 19.40 -14.07
C ASP A 39 -12.37 19.77 -12.67
N PHE A 40 -12.62 18.94 -11.65
CA PHE A 40 -12.22 19.18 -10.26
C PHE A 40 -11.11 18.24 -9.79
N LEU A 41 -10.43 18.66 -8.73
CA LEU A 41 -9.50 17.83 -7.97
C LEU A 41 -10.01 17.69 -6.53
N ARG A 42 -10.31 16.46 -6.12
CA ARG A 42 -10.67 16.14 -4.74
C ARG A 42 -9.39 15.88 -3.96
N HIS A 43 -9.12 16.70 -2.96
CA HIS A 43 -8.00 16.48 -2.06
C HIS A 43 -8.44 15.56 -0.92
N VAL A 44 -7.83 14.40 -0.84
CA VAL A 44 -8.06 13.42 0.23
C VAL A 44 -6.76 13.20 0.97
N GLU A 45 -6.79 13.16 2.30
CA GLU A 45 -5.61 12.92 3.13
C GLU A 45 -4.91 11.61 2.70
N ALA A 46 -3.60 11.67 2.49
CA ALA A 46 -2.84 10.50 2.05
C ALA A 46 -2.85 9.39 3.11
N SER A 47 -2.79 9.76 4.39
CA SER A 47 -2.89 8.82 5.53
C SER A 47 -4.18 8.00 5.51
N TYR A 48 -5.30 8.59 5.08
CA TYR A 48 -6.59 7.92 4.99
C TYR A 48 -6.59 6.86 3.88
N VAL A 49 -6.03 7.18 2.72
CA VAL A 49 -5.93 6.25 1.58
C VAL A 49 -4.89 5.18 1.85
N ASP A 50 -3.69 5.56 2.28
CA ASP A 50 -2.56 4.65 2.55
C ASP A 50 -2.94 3.58 3.58
N ARG A 51 -3.66 3.95 4.64
CA ARG A 51 -4.13 3.00 5.65
C ARG A 51 -5.06 1.94 5.04
N GLN A 52 -6.04 2.36 4.23
CA GLN A 52 -6.94 1.42 3.56
C GLN A 52 -6.19 0.46 2.62
N ILE A 53 -5.19 0.96 1.90
CA ILE A 53 -4.35 0.12 1.03
C ILE A 53 -3.65 -0.96 1.86
N VAL A 54 -2.99 -0.57 2.96
CA VAL A 54 -2.26 -1.52 3.82
C VAL A 54 -3.21 -2.51 4.49
N GLU A 55 -4.37 -2.07 4.96
CA GLU A 55 -5.41 -2.93 5.52
C GLU A 55 -5.86 -3.98 4.50
N GLN A 56 -6.15 -3.58 3.25
CA GLN A 56 -6.54 -4.54 2.20
C GLN A 56 -5.42 -5.52 1.83
N ILE A 57 -4.16 -5.06 1.77
CA ILE A 57 -3.01 -5.96 1.52
C ILE A 57 -2.89 -6.97 2.67
N GLN A 58 -3.01 -6.50 3.91
CA GLN A 58 -2.93 -7.35 5.09
C GLN A 58 -4.05 -8.39 5.09
N GLU A 59 -5.30 -7.98 4.89
CA GLU A 59 -6.46 -8.88 4.84
C GLU A 59 -6.29 -9.98 3.79
N ARG A 60 -5.87 -9.59 2.58
CA ARG A 60 -5.58 -10.52 1.48
C ARG A 60 -4.46 -11.49 1.85
N THR A 61 -3.36 -10.98 2.37
CA THR A 61 -2.21 -11.79 2.80
C THR A 61 -2.61 -12.76 3.91
N VAL A 62 -3.43 -12.31 4.87
CA VAL A 62 -3.92 -13.13 5.97
C VAL A 62 -4.83 -14.25 5.45
N ALA A 63 -5.71 -13.96 4.49
CA ALA A 63 -6.59 -14.96 3.88
C ALA A 63 -5.81 -16.10 3.19
N MET A 64 -4.59 -15.82 2.70
CA MET A 64 -3.71 -16.80 2.06
C MET A 64 -2.49 -17.17 2.92
N SER A 65 -2.54 -16.90 4.23
CA SER A 65 -1.37 -16.97 5.12
C SER A 65 -0.57 -18.26 4.96
N ASP A 66 -1.23 -19.42 4.95
CA ASP A 66 -0.53 -20.71 4.88
C ASP A 66 0.31 -20.84 3.61
N LEU A 67 -0.27 -20.56 2.44
CA LEU A 67 0.43 -20.63 1.16
C LEU A 67 1.54 -19.57 1.04
N VAL A 68 1.27 -18.35 1.51
CA VAL A 68 2.24 -17.25 1.47
C VAL A 68 3.43 -17.54 2.38
N ILE A 69 3.17 -18.00 3.61
CA ILE A 69 4.22 -18.33 4.58
C ILE A 69 5.07 -19.50 4.07
N GLU A 70 4.46 -20.55 3.54
CA GLU A 70 5.19 -21.69 2.95
C GLU A 70 6.08 -21.24 1.78
N GLY A 71 5.56 -20.40 0.88
CA GLY A 71 6.34 -19.80 -0.20
C GLY A 71 7.54 -18.99 0.29
N ILE A 72 7.35 -18.15 1.32
CA ILE A 72 8.43 -17.35 1.92
C ILE A 72 9.48 -18.25 2.56
N ILE A 73 9.08 -19.28 3.33
CA ILE A 73 10.00 -20.24 3.95
C ILE A 73 10.85 -20.94 2.89
N GLN A 74 10.22 -21.38 1.79
CA GLN A 74 10.91 -22.02 0.68
C GLN A 74 11.90 -21.08 -0.01
N MET A 75 11.53 -19.81 -0.23
CA MET A 75 12.41 -18.81 -0.84
C MET A 75 13.62 -18.45 0.04
N LEU A 76 13.43 -18.39 1.36
CA LEU A 76 14.50 -18.09 2.30
C LEU A 76 15.48 -19.26 2.50
N GLY A 77 15.08 -20.48 2.14
CA GLY A 77 15.87 -21.69 2.40
C GLY A 77 16.12 -21.92 3.90
N GLN A 78 15.31 -21.29 4.76
CA GLN A 78 15.45 -21.30 6.22
C GLN A 78 14.28 -22.06 6.86
N GLU A 79 14.49 -23.35 7.06
CA GLU A 79 13.62 -24.20 7.89
C GLU A 79 14.00 -24.11 9.38
N ASP A 80 14.10 -22.90 9.93
CA ASP A 80 14.23 -22.76 11.38
C ASP A 80 12.87 -22.86 12.07
N LEU A 81 12.88 -23.35 13.32
CA LEU A 81 11.69 -23.58 14.15
C LEU A 81 10.84 -22.30 14.35
N PHE A 82 11.42 -21.11 14.18
CA PHE A 82 10.77 -19.83 14.44
C PHE A 82 10.48 -18.98 13.19
N THR A 83 10.81 -19.47 11.98
CA THR A 83 10.61 -18.71 10.74
C THR A 83 9.13 -18.39 10.53
N ARG A 84 8.24 -19.38 10.70
CA ARG A 84 6.80 -19.22 10.53
C ARG A 84 6.19 -18.16 11.46
N ALA A 85 6.49 -18.25 12.76
CA ALA A 85 5.95 -17.32 13.75
C ALA A 85 6.42 -15.88 13.50
N SER A 86 7.67 -15.71 13.01
CA SER A 86 8.22 -14.41 12.66
C SER A 86 7.51 -13.81 11.43
N ILE A 87 7.25 -14.62 10.40
CA ILE A 87 6.49 -14.20 9.21
C ILE A 87 5.06 -13.84 9.59
N GLU A 88 4.37 -14.68 10.38
CA GLU A 88 3.02 -14.39 10.86
C GLU A 88 2.97 -13.07 11.65
N HIS A 89 3.97 -12.82 12.50
CA HIS A 89 4.06 -11.57 13.25
C HIS A 89 4.23 -10.37 12.31
N ALA A 90 5.09 -10.48 11.30
CA ALA A 90 5.29 -9.43 10.30
C ALA A 90 4.00 -9.12 9.52
N ILE A 91 3.27 -10.15 9.08
CA ILE A 91 1.99 -9.99 8.38
C ILE A 91 0.97 -9.28 9.29
N ARG A 92 0.86 -9.70 10.56
CA ARG A 92 -0.09 -9.11 11.52
C ARG A 92 0.26 -7.67 11.94
N ASN A 93 1.50 -7.23 11.75
CA ASN A 93 1.98 -5.89 12.12
C ASN A 93 2.42 -5.09 10.88
N MET A 94 1.80 -5.37 9.73
CA MET A 94 2.14 -4.74 8.45
C MET A 94 1.81 -3.24 8.45
N ASP A 95 0.83 -2.82 9.24
CA ASP A 95 0.46 -1.41 9.48
C ASP A 95 1.63 -0.54 9.92
N ARG A 96 2.67 -1.12 10.53
CA ARG A 96 3.89 -0.39 10.90
C ARG A 96 4.63 0.25 9.73
N ILE A 97 4.42 -0.20 8.49
CA ILE A 97 5.02 0.48 7.32
C ILE A 97 4.51 1.90 7.14
N LEU A 98 3.37 2.24 7.77
CA LEU A 98 2.82 3.60 7.84
C LEU A 98 3.60 4.50 8.79
N GLU A 99 4.40 3.94 9.69
CA GLU A 99 5.19 4.70 10.65
C GLU A 99 6.43 5.32 9.96
N PRO A 100 6.71 6.62 10.20
CA PRO A 100 7.87 7.28 9.60
C PRO A 100 9.19 6.57 9.93
N GLY A 101 9.96 6.23 8.89
CA GLY A 101 11.29 5.62 9.02
C GLY A 101 11.32 4.10 9.18
N VAL A 102 10.17 3.42 9.13
CA VAL A 102 10.12 1.94 9.09
C VAL A 102 10.56 1.40 7.72
N VAL A 103 10.25 2.12 6.65
CA VAL A 103 10.65 1.76 5.28
C VAL A 103 11.34 2.93 4.58
N ASP A 104 12.26 2.61 3.66
CA ASP A 104 12.68 3.58 2.64
C ASP A 104 11.54 3.68 1.61
N VAL A 105 10.82 4.81 1.65
CA VAL A 105 9.60 4.99 0.86
C VAL A 105 9.88 4.99 -0.63
N ASP A 106 11.05 5.49 -1.06
CA ASP A 106 11.40 5.53 -2.48
C ASP A 106 11.71 4.13 -3.00
N GLU A 107 12.48 3.34 -2.25
CA GLU A 107 12.76 1.94 -2.60
C GLU A 107 11.47 1.11 -2.59
N PHE A 108 10.66 1.25 -1.54
CA PHE A 108 9.39 0.55 -1.41
C PHE A 108 8.44 0.84 -2.58
N ARG A 109 8.22 2.12 -2.88
CA ARG A 109 7.38 2.54 -4.01
C ARG A 109 7.93 2.07 -5.35
N THR A 110 9.25 2.15 -5.56
CA THR A 110 9.89 1.68 -6.80
C THR A 110 9.68 0.19 -6.98
N ALA A 111 9.82 -0.61 -5.91
CA ALA A 111 9.57 -2.03 -5.94
C ALA A 111 8.12 -2.33 -6.35
N LEU A 112 7.13 -1.68 -5.74
CA LEU A 112 5.73 -1.83 -6.10
C LEU A 112 5.43 -1.41 -7.54
N TRP A 113 5.98 -0.28 -7.97
CA TRP A 113 5.80 0.19 -9.35
C TRP A 113 6.30 -0.84 -10.37
N MET A 114 7.47 -1.45 -10.12
CA MET A 114 8.06 -2.45 -11.02
C MET A 114 7.25 -3.75 -11.10
N THR A 115 6.51 -4.11 -10.05
CA THR A 115 5.63 -5.29 -10.16
C THR A 115 4.48 -5.00 -11.13
N GLY A 116 4.03 -3.75 -11.21
CA GLY A 116 2.77 -3.35 -11.84
C GLY A 116 1.66 -3.10 -10.82
N PHE A 117 1.99 -2.92 -9.54
CA PHE A 117 1.03 -2.61 -8.50
C PHE A 117 0.28 -1.31 -8.80
N ARG A 118 -1.04 -1.32 -8.64
CA ARG A 118 -1.90 -0.13 -8.76
C ARG A 118 -3.05 -0.16 -7.78
N VAL A 119 -3.47 1.02 -7.37
CA VAL A 119 -4.62 1.23 -6.50
C VAL A 119 -5.61 2.14 -7.21
N THR A 120 -6.86 1.71 -7.28
CA THR A 120 -7.97 2.53 -7.75
C THR A 120 -8.77 3.02 -6.56
N VAL A 121 -9.02 4.32 -6.50
CA VAL A 121 -9.86 4.98 -5.48
C VAL A 121 -11.04 5.69 -6.13
N ASN A 122 -12.14 5.81 -5.39
CA ASN A 122 -13.22 6.71 -5.78
C ASN A 122 -12.90 8.17 -5.41
N VAL A 123 -13.82 9.09 -5.74
CA VAL A 123 -13.68 10.53 -5.47
C VAL A 123 -13.61 10.91 -3.99
N HIS A 124 -13.95 9.98 -3.08
CA HIS A 124 -13.83 10.14 -1.63
C HIS A 124 -12.52 9.56 -1.07
N GLY A 125 -11.69 8.97 -1.94
CA GLY A 125 -10.47 8.25 -1.56
C GLY A 125 -10.74 6.90 -0.90
N GLU A 126 -11.91 6.31 -1.13
CA GLU A 126 -12.17 4.93 -0.74
C GLU A 126 -11.50 4.00 -1.75
N VAL A 127 -10.73 3.03 -1.27
CA VAL A 127 -10.04 2.07 -2.15
C VAL A 127 -11.05 1.08 -2.72
N VAL A 128 -11.32 1.19 -4.03
CA VAL A 128 -12.29 0.35 -4.74
C VAL A 128 -11.64 -0.87 -5.39
N HIS A 129 -10.37 -0.77 -5.77
CA HIS A 129 -9.65 -1.86 -6.39
C HIS A 129 -8.15 -1.79 -6.09
N LEU A 130 -7.52 -2.96 -6.01
CA LEU A 130 -6.09 -3.09 -5.79
C LEU A 130 -5.57 -4.17 -6.72
N GLU A 131 -4.79 -3.74 -7.71
CA GLU A 131 -4.11 -4.58 -8.69
C GLU A 131 -2.77 -5.02 -8.10
N MET A 132 -2.66 -6.31 -7.81
CA MET A 132 -1.42 -6.95 -7.36
C MET A 132 -1.00 -7.99 -8.41
N PRO A 133 0.05 -7.71 -9.18
CA PRO A 133 0.61 -8.64 -10.16
C PRO A 133 1.00 -9.97 -9.49
N GLY A 134 0.54 -11.09 -10.04
CA GLY A 134 0.72 -12.42 -9.44
C GLY A 134 -0.31 -12.79 -8.36
N TRP A 135 -1.22 -11.87 -8.01
CA TRP A 135 -2.38 -12.11 -7.13
C TRP A 135 -3.69 -12.25 -7.93
N GLU A 136 -3.66 -12.34 -9.27
CA GLU A 136 -4.87 -12.61 -10.05
C GLU A 136 -5.45 -13.98 -9.66
N GLY A 137 -6.43 -13.96 -8.75
CA GLY A 137 -7.35 -15.05 -8.56
C GLY A 137 -8.18 -15.15 -9.83
N ASN A 138 -8.00 -16.22 -10.59
CA ASN A 138 -8.96 -16.60 -11.63
C ASN A 138 -10.37 -16.53 -11.03
N GLU A 139 -11.21 -15.67 -11.60
CA GLU A 139 -12.66 -15.79 -11.52
C GLU A 139 -13.14 -17.08 -12.23
#